data_AF-X1PL35-F1
#
_entry.id   AF-X1PL35-F1
#
_cell.length_a   1.000
_cell.length_b   1.000
_cell.length_c   1.000
_cell.angle_alpha   90.00
_cell.angle_beta   90.00
_cell.angle_gamma   90.00
#
_symmetry.space_group_name_H-M   'P 1'
#
loop_
_entity.id
_entity.type
_entity.pdbx_description
1 polymer ?
#
loop_
_entity_poly.entity_id
_entity_poly.type
_entity_poly.pdbx_seq_one_letter_code
_entity_poly.pdbx_strand_id
1 'polypeptide(L)'
;MSWHIFFGIKTSPHSGIIYRNPATGNPEKRNGYAQKFQQISRRQKYPWERVGKYIQDYSTLSDKIYVWGWVPGIYVAAQRLSPAPKAFEGTMHTLSPEVLSERIDEILSAFEKEPPKFIVDSRKNHFPWDRPPLELWPLTRKGPISNDQKVMAW
;
A
#
# COMPACT_ATOMS: atom_id res chain seq x y z
N MET A 1 14.18 -29.71 -14.21
CA MET A 1 13.15 -28.66 -14.04
C MET A 1 12.61 -28.68 -12.62
N SER A 2 12.64 -27.54 -11.92
CA SER A 2 12.26 -27.41 -10.50
C SER A 2 10.76 -27.22 -10.28
N TRP A 3 9.95 -28.22 -10.64
CA TRP A 3 8.49 -28.20 -10.51
C TRP A 3 7.96 -27.98 -9.07
N HIS A 4 8.80 -28.30 -8.08
CA HIS A 4 8.51 -28.09 -6.67
C HIS A 4 8.33 -26.61 -6.29
N ILE A 5 8.94 -25.69 -7.04
CA ILE A 5 8.78 -24.25 -6.83
C ILE A 5 7.34 -23.80 -7.15
N PHE A 6 6.71 -24.41 -8.15
CA PHE A 6 5.36 -24.04 -8.59
C PHE A 6 4.27 -24.74 -7.77
N PHE A 7 4.42 -26.05 -7.55
CA PHE A 7 3.38 -26.88 -6.93
C PHE A 7 3.63 -27.21 -5.46
N GLY A 8 4.80 -26.88 -4.94
CA GLY A 8 5.20 -27.15 -3.56
C GLY A 8 5.73 -28.56 -3.36
N ILE A 9 6.15 -28.81 -2.11
CA ILE A 9 6.77 -30.05 -1.63
C ILE A 9 5.95 -30.64 -0.49
N LYS A 10 5.90 -31.98 -0.38
CA LYS A 10 5.17 -32.67 0.70
C LYS A 10 6.01 -32.84 1.96
N THR A 11 7.33 -32.75 1.84
CA THR A 11 8.27 -33.00 2.94
C THR A 11 9.23 -31.84 3.04
N SER A 12 9.49 -31.38 4.26
CA SER A 12 10.46 -30.34 4.54
C SER A 12 11.87 -30.81 4.15
N PRO A 13 12.61 -30.06 3.32
CA PRO A 13 13.98 -30.42 2.96
C PRO A 13 14.97 -30.17 4.10
N HIS A 14 14.57 -29.38 5.11
CA HIS A 14 15.41 -29.05 6.25
C HIS A 14 15.22 -30.00 7.44
N SER A 15 14.03 -30.59 7.59
CA SER A 15 13.68 -31.39 8.78
C SER A 15 13.14 -32.78 8.47
N GLY A 16 12.90 -33.13 7.20
CA GLY A 16 12.32 -34.42 6.82
C GLY A 16 10.84 -34.61 7.22
N ILE A 17 10.23 -33.59 7.85
CA ILE A 17 8.84 -33.67 8.32
C ILE A 17 7.87 -33.56 7.14
N ILE A 18 6.89 -34.47 7.09
CA ILE A 18 5.80 -34.41 6.12
C ILE A 18 4.85 -33.27 6.51
N TYR A 19 4.63 -32.33 5.60
CA TYR A 19 3.63 -31.29 5.76
C TYR A 19 2.24 -31.92 5.73
N ARG A 20 1.47 -31.72 6.81
CA ARG A 20 0.10 -32.21 6.94
C ARG A 20 -0.87 -31.04 7.07
N ASN A 21 -2.04 -31.21 6.47
CA ASN A 21 -3.13 -30.26 6.61
C ASN A 21 -3.64 -30.28 8.08
N PRO A 22 -3.70 -29.14 8.79
CA PRO A 22 -4.10 -29.13 10.20
C PRO A 22 -5.55 -29.57 10.44
N ALA A 23 -6.43 -29.40 9.46
CA ALA A 23 -7.85 -29.73 9.58
C ALA A 23 -8.17 -31.21 9.24
N THR A 24 -7.38 -31.85 8.37
CA THR A 24 -7.66 -33.22 7.90
C THR A 24 -6.57 -34.24 8.25
N GLY A 25 -5.40 -33.80 8.73
CA GLY A 25 -4.25 -34.67 9.04
C GLY A 25 -3.54 -35.28 7.83
N ASN A 26 -4.07 -35.09 6.62
CA ASN A 26 -3.54 -35.66 5.39
C ASN A 26 -2.27 -34.93 4.90
N PRO A 27 -1.31 -35.64 4.27
CA PRO A 27 -0.15 -35.00 3.64
C PRO A 27 -0.57 -34.00 2.56
N GLU A 28 -0.04 -32.77 2.63
CA GLU A 28 -0.32 -31.72 1.65
C GLU A 28 0.97 -31.10 1.10
N LYS A 29 0.95 -30.60 -0.14
CA LYS A 29 2.08 -29.85 -0.69
C LYS A 29 2.09 -28.44 -0.09
N ARG A 30 3.26 -28.00 0.39
CA ARG A 30 3.50 -26.63 0.87
C ARG A 30 4.61 -25.91 0.11
N ASN A 31 4.63 -24.58 0.19
CA ASN A 31 5.67 -23.70 -0.34
C ASN A 31 5.74 -23.62 -1.88
N GLY A 32 4.65 -23.92 -2.59
CA GLY A 32 4.52 -23.69 -4.02
C GLY A 32 3.90 -22.34 -4.35
N TYR A 33 4.28 -21.72 -5.47
CA TYR A 33 3.66 -20.49 -5.97
C TYR A 33 2.13 -20.60 -6.09
N ALA A 34 1.60 -21.68 -6.68
CA ALA A 34 0.16 -21.85 -6.85
C ALA A 34 -0.59 -21.82 -5.51
N GLN A 35 -0.02 -22.47 -4.49
CA GLN A 35 -0.57 -22.45 -3.13
C GLN A 35 -0.49 -21.06 -2.51
N LYS A 36 0.64 -20.34 -2.66
CA LYS A 36 0.81 -18.98 -2.14
C LYS A 36 -0.15 -18.00 -2.80
N PHE A 37 -0.34 -18.08 -4.12
CA PHE A 37 -1.34 -17.29 -4.83
C PHE A 37 -2.75 -17.57 -4.33
N GLN A 38 -3.11 -18.84 -4.15
CA GLN A 38 -4.43 -19.19 -3.60
C GLN A 38 -4.62 -18.66 -2.17
N GLN A 39 -3.59 -18.76 -1.32
CA GLN A 39 -3.61 -18.17 0.02
C GLN A 39 -3.80 -16.65 -0.01
N ILE A 40 -3.10 -15.95 -0.91
CA ILE A 40 -3.23 -14.49 -1.08
C ILE A 40 -4.63 -14.14 -1.60
N SER A 41 -5.15 -14.87 -2.58
CA SER A 41 -6.50 -14.63 -3.13
C SER A 41 -7.62 -14.82 -2.12
N ARG A 42 -7.38 -15.63 -1.07
CA ARG A 42 -8.33 -15.90 0.03
C ARG A 42 -8.16 -14.94 1.20
N ARG A 43 -7.10 -14.12 1.22
CA ARG A 43 -6.95 -13.08 2.26
C ARG A 43 -8.03 -12.02 2.05
N GLN A 44 -8.47 -11.43 3.16
CA GLN A 44 -9.38 -10.30 3.15
C GLN A 44 -8.78 -9.21 2.25
N LYS A 45 -9.57 -8.71 1.28
CA LYS A 45 -9.15 -7.64 0.37
C LYS A 45 -8.56 -6.50 1.18
N TYR A 46 -7.30 -6.21 0.92
CA TYR A 46 -6.61 -5.14 1.61
C TYR A 46 -7.37 -3.83 1.34
N PRO A 47 -7.55 -2.93 2.33
CA PRO A 47 -8.35 -1.71 2.15
C PRO A 47 -7.96 -0.87 0.94
N TRP A 48 -6.70 -0.90 0.51
CA TRP A 48 -6.20 -0.14 -0.62
C TRP A 48 -6.88 -0.50 -1.95
N GLU A 49 -7.31 -1.75 -2.17
CA GLU A 49 -8.03 -2.15 -3.39
C GLU A 49 -9.41 -1.49 -3.47
N ARG A 50 -10.09 -1.36 -2.32
CA ARG A 50 -11.37 -0.65 -2.23
C ARG A 50 -11.20 0.84 -2.49
N VAL A 51 -10.14 1.45 -1.96
CA VAL A 51 -9.80 2.85 -2.22
C VAL A 51 -9.50 3.06 -3.71
N GLY A 52 -8.72 2.17 -4.32
CA GLY A 52 -8.43 2.23 -5.76
C GLY A 52 -9.71 2.13 -6.60
N LYS A 53 -10.59 1.18 -6.28
CA LYS A 53 -11.90 1.06 -6.95
C LYS A 53 -12.77 2.30 -6.76
N TYR A 54 -12.84 2.84 -5.54
CA TYR A 54 -13.59 4.07 -5.29
C TYR A 54 -13.06 5.21 -6.17
N ILE A 55 -11.74 5.42 -6.20
CA ILE A 55 -11.16 6.45 -7.07
C ILE A 55 -11.54 6.19 -8.53
N GLN A 56 -11.40 4.94 -9.00
CA GLN A 56 -11.75 4.58 -10.38
C GLN A 56 -13.21 4.92 -10.72
N ASP A 57 -14.15 4.60 -9.83
CA ASP A 57 -15.59 4.81 -10.03
C ASP A 57 -15.99 6.31 -9.97
N TYR A 58 -15.21 7.15 -9.27
CA TYR A 58 -15.50 8.59 -9.06
C TYR A 58 -14.53 9.54 -9.78
N SER A 59 -13.79 9.05 -10.78
CA SER A 59 -12.88 9.86 -11.58
C SER A 59 -12.82 9.42 -13.04
N THR A 60 -12.28 10.28 -13.90
CA THR A 60 -12.02 9.99 -15.32
C THR A 60 -10.57 9.51 -15.52
N LEU A 61 -10.28 8.84 -16.63
CA LEU A 61 -8.93 8.35 -16.95
C LEU A 61 -7.86 9.46 -16.98
N SER A 62 -8.24 10.69 -17.26
CA SER A 62 -7.35 11.86 -17.26
C SER A 62 -7.10 12.43 -15.86
N ASP A 63 -7.99 12.16 -14.90
CA ASP A 63 -7.84 12.69 -13.54
C ASP A 63 -6.54 12.15 -12.90
N LYS A 64 -5.84 13.02 -12.17
CA LYS A 64 -4.64 12.64 -11.42
C LYS A 64 -4.98 12.35 -9.97
N ILE A 65 -4.18 11.50 -9.33
CA ILE A 65 -4.22 11.28 -7.88
C ILE A 65 -2.82 11.36 -7.32
N TYR A 66 -2.70 11.68 -6.04
CA TYR A 66 -1.43 11.58 -5.34
C TYR A 66 -1.57 10.68 -4.13
N VAL A 67 -0.75 9.64 -4.03
CA VAL A 67 -0.75 8.67 -2.93
C VAL A 67 0.40 9.00 -1.98
N TRP A 68 0.05 9.48 -0.80
CA TRP A 68 0.94 9.73 0.31
C TRP A 68 1.25 8.44 1.10
N GLY A 69 2.53 8.08 1.17
CA GLY A 69 3.03 6.89 1.85
C GLY A 69 3.23 5.66 0.93
N TRP A 70 3.34 4.48 1.53
CA TRP A 70 3.92 3.30 0.87
C TRP A 70 2.86 2.31 0.35
N VAL A 71 1.94 2.79 -0.50
CA VAL A 71 0.87 1.95 -1.09
C VAL A 71 0.69 2.21 -2.60
N PRO A 72 1.72 1.94 -3.42
CA PRO A 72 1.67 2.23 -4.86
C PRO A 72 0.62 1.41 -5.63
N GLY A 73 0.13 0.31 -5.06
CA GLY A 73 -0.95 -0.50 -5.64
C GLY A 73 -2.24 0.27 -5.89
N ILE A 74 -2.46 1.39 -5.20
CA ILE A 74 -3.62 2.26 -5.40
C ILE A 74 -3.61 2.87 -6.80
N TYR A 75 -2.45 3.29 -7.32
CA TYR A 75 -2.35 3.80 -8.70
C TYR A 75 -2.77 2.74 -9.72
N VAL A 76 -2.38 1.49 -9.50
CA VAL A 76 -2.71 0.35 -10.37
C VAL A 76 -4.21 0.05 -10.33
N ALA A 77 -4.79 -0.04 -9.14
CA ALA A 77 -6.22 -0.33 -8.99
C ALA A 77 -7.11 0.84 -9.47
N ALA A 78 -6.70 2.08 -9.20
CA ALA A 78 -7.43 3.27 -9.64
C ALA A 78 -7.27 3.54 -11.14
N GLN A 79 -6.18 3.04 -11.74
CA GLN A 79 -5.77 3.38 -13.11
C GLN A 79 -5.66 4.89 -13.31
N ARG A 80 -5.02 5.58 -12.36
CA ARG A 80 -4.77 7.03 -12.40
C ARG A 80 -3.27 7.28 -12.24
N LEU A 81 -2.79 8.36 -12.83
CA LEU A 81 -1.39 8.77 -12.75
C LEU A 81 -1.18 9.81 -11.65
N SER A 82 0.06 9.91 -11.18
CA SER A 82 0.50 11.01 -10.32
C SER A 82 0.69 12.29 -11.15
N PRO A 83 0.33 13.47 -10.61
CA PRO A 83 0.71 14.74 -11.22
C PRO A 83 2.19 15.07 -10.92
N ALA A 84 2.72 14.58 -9.80
CA ALA A 84 4.11 14.78 -9.42
C ALA A 84 5.03 13.75 -10.12
N PRO A 85 6.29 14.13 -10.47
CA PRO A 85 7.26 13.25 -11.12
C PRO A 85 7.54 11.97 -10.33
N LYS A 86 7.48 12.06 -9.00
CA LYS A 86 7.55 10.92 -8.09
C LYS A 86 6.15 10.63 -7.56
N ALA A 87 5.71 9.40 -7.75
CA ALA A 87 4.38 8.96 -7.36
C ALA A 87 4.22 8.75 -5.84
N PHE A 88 5.31 8.69 -5.08
CA PHE A 88 5.30 8.63 -3.62
C PHE A 88 6.69 8.98 -3.08
N GLU A 89 6.78 9.31 -1.80
CA GLU A 89 8.02 9.57 -1.11
C GLU A 89 8.20 8.61 0.07
N GLY A 90 9.20 7.72 -0.01
CA GLY A 90 9.43 6.65 0.97
C GLY A 90 10.54 6.92 1.98
N THR A 91 11.35 7.95 1.75
CA THR A 91 12.63 8.17 2.45
C THR A 91 12.70 9.55 3.12
N MET A 92 11.58 10.23 3.33
CA MET A 92 11.59 11.60 3.91
C MET A 92 12.29 11.68 5.26
N HIS A 93 12.22 10.62 6.06
CA HIS A 93 12.88 10.51 7.37
C HIS A 93 14.41 10.36 7.31
N THR A 94 15.00 10.21 6.11
CA THR A 94 16.45 10.12 5.92
C THR A 94 17.03 11.29 5.13
N LEU A 95 16.19 12.25 4.70
CA LEU A 95 16.62 13.42 3.94
C LEU A 95 16.97 14.56 4.89
N SER A 96 17.93 15.40 4.49
CA SER A 96 18.15 16.67 5.19
C SER A 96 16.96 17.61 4.98
N PRO A 97 16.73 18.58 5.88
CA PRO A 97 15.65 19.55 5.73
C PRO A 97 15.68 20.29 4.39
N GLU A 98 16.87 20.63 3.88
CA GLU A 98 17.05 21.36 2.62
C GLU A 98 16.59 20.50 1.43
N VAL A 99 17.06 19.26 1.35
CA VAL A 99 16.67 18.33 0.28
C VAL A 99 15.18 18.00 0.37
N LEU A 100 14.64 17.87 1.59
CA LEU A 100 13.21 17.65 1.77
C LEU A 100 12.39 18.85 1.29
N SER A 101 12.83 20.08 1.57
CA SER A 101 12.16 21.31 1.09
C SER A 101 12.09 21.35 -0.43
N GLU A 102 13.19 21.05 -1.12
CA GLU A 102 13.20 21.01 -2.60
C GLU A 102 12.18 19.98 -3.14
N ARG A 103 12.05 18.82 -2.48
CA ARG A 103 11.05 17.81 -2.88
C ARG A 103 9.61 18.29 -2.65
N ILE A 104 9.38 19.02 -1.56
CA ILE A 104 8.07 19.62 -1.30
C ILE A 104 7.73 20.62 -2.41
N ASP A 105 8.66 21.50 -2.76
CA ASP A 105 8.47 22.51 -3.78
C ASP A 105 8.19 21.89 -5.16
N GLU A 106 8.87 20.80 -5.51
CA GLU A 106 8.57 20.01 -6.72
C GLU A 106 7.12 19.48 -6.74
N ILE A 107 6.66 18.91 -5.62
CA ILE A 107 5.31 18.34 -5.50
C ILE A 107 4.26 19.46 -5.55
N LEU A 108 4.45 20.54 -4.79
CA LEU A 108 3.52 21.67 -4.76
C LEU A 108 3.43 22.34 -6.13
N SER A 109 4.57 22.57 -6.79
CA SER A 109 4.60 23.11 -8.16
C SER A 109 3.86 22.22 -9.16
N ALA A 110 3.92 20.89 -8.99
CA ALA A 110 3.16 19.96 -9.82
C ALA A 110 1.65 20.06 -9.54
N PHE A 111 1.25 20.17 -8.27
CA PHE A 111 -0.16 20.30 -7.89
C PHE A 111 -0.77 21.63 -8.33
N GLU A 112 0.01 22.71 -8.34
CA GLU A 112 -0.45 24.01 -8.88
C GLU A 112 -0.74 23.94 -10.38
N LYS A 113 0.05 23.19 -11.14
CA LYS A 113 -0.12 23.01 -12.58
C LYS A 113 -1.25 22.05 -12.92
N GLU A 114 -1.29 20.91 -12.24
CA GLU A 114 -2.28 19.86 -12.47
C GLU A 114 -2.71 19.26 -11.11
N PRO A 115 -3.73 19.85 -10.46
CA PRO A 115 -4.10 19.44 -9.12
C PRO A 115 -4.63 18.00 -9.12
N PRO A 116 -4.19 17.16 -8.16
CA PRO A 116 -4.77 15.83 -8.02
C PRO A 116 -6.23 15.95 -7.56
N LYS A 117 -7.10 15.15 -8.17
CA LYS A 117 -8.51 15.04 -7.74
C LYS A 117 -8.63 14.40 -6.37
N PHE A 118 -7.71 13.47 -6.05
CA PHE A 118 -7.64 12.81 -4.77
C PHE A 118 -6.21 12.82 -4.24
N ILE A 119 -6.06 13.16 -2.95
CA ILE A 119 -4.86 12.89 -2.17
C ILE A 119 -5.20 11.73 -1.22
N VAL A 120 -4.44 10.64 -1.32
CA VAL A 120 -4.70 9.41 -0.59
C VAL A 120 -3.61 9.22 0.45
N ASP A 121 -3.95 9.26 1.73
CA ASP A 121 -3.00 9.01 2.81
C ASP A 121 -3.18 7.60 3.38
N SER A 122 -2.09 6.84 3.43
CA SER A 122 -2.05 5.51 4.04
C SER A 122 -1.85 5.53 5.55
N ARG A 123 -1.67 6.71 6.15
CA ARG A 123 -1.50 7.04 7.58
C ARG A 123 -1.06 5.88 8.46
N LYS A 124 0.21 5.89 8.87
CA LYS A 124 0.80 4.82 9.66
C LYS A 124 0.15 4.71 11.04
N ASN A 125 -0.55 3.60 11.29
CA ASN A 125 -1.13 3.28 12.61
C ASN A 125 -0.07 3.20 13.73
N HIS A 126 1.16 2.83 13.39
CA HIS A 126 2.25 2.63 14.35
C HIS A 126 3.10 3.89 14.60
N PHE A 127 2.73 5.03 14.03
CA PHE A 127 3.46 6.27 14.29
C PHE A 127 3.21 6.76 15.71
N PRO A 128 4.25 7.20 16.44
CA PRO A 128 4.08 7.74 17.78
C PRO A 128 3.42 9.13 17.72
N TRP A 129 2.18 9.24 18.18
CA TRP A 129 1.36 10.48 18.14
C TRP A 129 1.71 11.50 19.24
N ASP A 130 2.74 11.21 20.02
CA ASP A 130 3.26 12.06 21.11
C ASP A 130 4.27 13.12 20.61
N ARG A 131 4.62 13.08 19.32
CA ARG A 131 5.60 13.97 18.68
C ARG A 131 5.13 14.42 17.30
N PRO A 132 5.63 15.55 16.78
CA PRO A 132 5.30 15.98 15.42
C PRO A 132 5.68 14.92 14.39
N PRO A 133 4.83 14.66 13.37
CA PRO A 133 5.19 13.77 12.29
C PRO A 133 6.38 14.34 11.52
N LEU A 134 7.40 13.49 11.33
CA LEU A 134 8.54 13.81 10.44
C LEU A 134 8.18 13.58 8.96
N GLU A 135 6.98 13.07 8.70
CA GLU A 135 6.38 12.95 7.38
C GLU A 135 5.39 14.09 7.18
N LEU A 136 5.29 14.62 5.96
CA LEU A 136 4.40 15.74 5.63
C LEU A 136 2.96 15.27 5.45
N TRP A 137 2.37 14.76 6.52
CA TRP A 137 1.00 14.30 6.47
C TRP A 137 0.04 15.45 6.20
N PRO A 138 -0.95 15.27 5.31
CA PRO A 138 -1.92 16.30 5.02
C PRO A 138 -2.71 16.66 6.30
N LEU A 139 -2.74 17.96 6.61
CA LEU A 139 -3.50 18.52 7.72
C LEU A 139 -4.75 19.21 7.18
N THR A 140 -5.84 19.13 7.93
CA THR A 140 -7.04 19.93 7.65
C THR A 140 -6.99 21.23 8.43
N ARG A 141 -7.88 22.18 8.12
CA ARG A 141 -8.04 23.40 8.94
C ARG A 141 -8.37 23.12 10.42
N LYS A 142 -8.87 21.92 10.73
CA LYS A 142 -9.18 21.47 12.10
C LYS A 142 -8.02 20.71 12.76
N GLY A 143 -6.83 20.72 12.15
CA GLY A 143 -5.67 19.94 12.57
C GLY A 143 -5.54 18.61 11.83
N PRO A 144 -4.71 17.69 12.35
CA PRO A 144 -4.58 16.35 11.80
C PRO A 144 -5.94 15.66 11.75
N ILE A 145 -6.23 14.93 10.67
CA ILE A 145 -7.41 14.06 10.60
C ILE A 145 -7.38 13.13 11.83
N SER A 146 -8.48 12.87 12.53
CA SER A 146 -8.44 11.99 13.72
C SER A 146 -8.30 10.51 13.32
N ASN A 147 -7.77 9.66 14.19
CA ASN A 147 -7.70 8.20 13.99
C ASN A 147 -9.00 7.48 14.40
N ASP A 148 -10.09 8.21 14.66
CA ASP A 148 -11.35 7.58 15.01
C ASP A 148 -11.81 6.67 13.88
N GLN A 149 -11.75 5.36 14.14
CA GLN A 149 -12.25 4.32 13.25
C GLN A 149 -13.73 4.54 12.87
N LYS A 150 -14.49 5.31 13.68
CA LYS A 150 -15.88 5.70 13.40
C LYS A 150 -16.02 6.62 12.18
N VAL A 151 -15.00 7.39 11.82
CA VAL A 151 -15.00 8.26 10.62
C VAL A 151 -14.53 7.50 9.36
N MET A 152 -13.92 6.33 9.55
CA MET A 152 -13.35 5.49 8.49
C MET A 152 -14.25 4.31 8.10
N ALA A 153 -15.45 4.21 8.68
CA ALA A 153 -16.47 3.25 8.29
C ALA A 153 -17.19 3.73 7.02
N TRP A 154 -16.60 3.41 5.87
CA TRP A 154 -17.21 3.50 4.54
C TRP A 154 -17.41 2.10 3.97
#